data_AF-A0A1W9G765-F1
#
_entry.id   AF-A0A1W9G765-F1
#
_cell.length_a   1.000
_cell.length_b   1.000
_cell.length_c   1.000
_cell.angle_alpha   90.00
_cell.angle_beta   90.00
_cell.angle_gamma   90.00
#
_symmetry.space_group_name_H-M   'P 1'
#
loop_
_entity.id
_entity.type
_entity.pdbx_description
1 polymer ?
#
loop_
_entity_poly.entity_id
_entity_poly.type
_entity_poly.pdbx_seq_one_letter_code
_entity_poly.pdbx_strand_id
1 'polypeptide(L)'
;MKQRRRGFGLVLGLMGLLMADLAMAEDRTRPPFGVFEILEGQGVEVCEACLKGFEAAVLAPDPVVFSGCERTYEFALDFTTPKWVELDPLEHLALVKQVMMFIRPPDPSRGIEGTIYDGKNFRREIQTEVKYERLSISLAMVDIDNDGQTEPVFRYRWGICGNPGAPSPFRSLIVLNHDRKGIDKTKTEVLAQNDSKERRLPLGIASDNIYDVFLYRGQVYFDSWNRSRAPTVVTVYLLKGNR
;
A
#
# COMPACT_ATOMS: atom_id res chain seq x y z
N MET A 1 33.51 75.31 2.00
CA MET A 1 33.73 74.45 0.81
C MET A 1 33.56 72.98 1.21
N LYS A 2 32.94 72.18 0.33
CA LYS A 2 32.78 70.71 0.31
C LYS A 2 31.80 70.10 1.35
N GLN A 3 30.55 69.76 0.99
CA GLN A 3 30.01 68.68 0.11
C GLN A 3 29.72 67.34 0.84
N ARG A 4 28.42 67.04 0.94
CA ARG A 4 27.71 65.81 0.51
C ARG A 4 28.12 64.43 1.06
N ARG A 5 27.16 63.75 1.72
CA ARG A 5 26.39 62.52 1.28
C ARG A 5 25.76 61.86 2.52
N ARG A 6 24.44 61.92 2.72
CA ARG A 6 23.38 60.95 2.34
C ARG A 6 23.75 59.45 2.44
N GLY A 7 22.97 58.73 3.26
CA GLY A 7 22.67 57.29 3.23
C GLY A 7 21.94 56.97 4.54
N PHE A 8 20.60 56.90 4.64
CA PHE A 8 19.67 56.01 3.93
C PHE A 8 20.21 54.59 3.85
N GLY A 9 20.19 53.88 4.98
CA GLY A 9 20.71 52.52 5.07
C GLY A 9 20.21 51.74 6.28
N LEU A 10 18.98 51.97 6.76
CA LEU A 10 18.45 51.23 7.91
C LEU A 10 17.00 50.76 7.80
N VAL A 11 16.36 50.90 6.63
CA VAL A 11 14.96 50.43 6.42
C VAL A 11 14.87 49.24 5.46
N LEU A 12 15.95 48.91 4.73
CA LEU A 12 15.96 47.77 3.79
C LEU A 12 16.33 46.42 4.44
N GLY A 13 16.89 46.42 5.66
CA GLY A 13 17.26 45.17 6.35
C GLY A 13 16.07 44.40 6.93
N LEU A 14 15.04 45.11 7.42
CA LEU A 14 13.87 44.50 8.05
C LEU A 14 12.85 43.96 7.04
N MET A 15 12.73 44.55 5.84
CA MET A 15 11.90 43.97 4.77
C MET A 15 12.54 42.74 4.12
N GLY A 16 13.88 42.63 4.11
CA GLY A 16 14.57 41.44 3.62
C GLY A 16 14.37 40.21 4.52
N LEU A 17 14.29 40.42 5.84
CA LEU A 17 14.02 39.35 6.81
C LEU A 17 12.58 38.85 6.76
N LEU A 18 11.59 39.75 6.59
CA LEU A 18 10.18 39.35 6.45
C LEU A 18 9.90 38.63 5.12
N MET A 19 10.60 38.97 4.04
CA MET A 19 10.44 38.28 2.74
C MET A 19 11.21 36.95 2.67
N ALA A 20 12.27 36.78 3.47
CA ALA A 20 12.94 35.48 3.62
C ALA A 20 12.08 34.47 4.39
N ASP A 21 11.33 34.92 5.41
CA ASP A 21 10.37 34.07 6.12
C ASP A 21 9.15 33.70 5.25
N LEU A 22 8.69 34.59 4.37
CA LEU A 22 7.60 34.30 3.43
C LEU A 22 8.02 33.37 2.29
N ALA A 23 9.27 33.43 1.81
CA ALA A 23 9.79 32.50 0.81
C ALA A 23 10.16 31.11 1.38
N MET A 24 10.34 30.99 2.70
CA MET A 24 10.61 29.71 3.38
C MET A 24 9.35 29.05 3.95
N ALA A 25 8.20 29.73 3.95
CA ALA A 25 6.91 29.17 4.35
C ALA A 25 6.22 28.38 3.22
N GLU A 26 6.64 28.56 1.97
CA GLU A 26 5.96 27.96 0.80
C GLU A 26 6.46 26.54 0.45
N ASP A 27 7.52 26.05 1.12
CA ASP A 27 8.09 24.73 0.85
C ASP A 27 7.76 23.67 1.94
N ARG A 28 6.72 23.93 2.74
CA ARG A 28 6.29 23.03 3.84
C ARG A 28 4.88 22.45 3.71
N THR A 29 4.16 22.66 2.60
CA THR A 29 2.71 22.40 2.57
C THR A 29 2.23 21.50 1.43
N ARG A 30 3.12 20.76 0.76
CA ARG A 30 2.67 19.59 0.01
C ARG A 30 2.77 18.37 0.92
N PRO A 31 1.64 17.81 1.40
CA PRO A 31 1.71 16.51 2.03
C PRO A 31 2.41 15.53 1.07
N PRO A 32 3.23 14.59 1.56
CA PRO A 32 4.06 13.72 0.73
C PRO A 32 3.28 12.88 -0.31
N PHE A 33 1.95 12.90 -0.25
CA PHE A 33 1.04 12.10 -1.06
C PHE A 33 0.05 12.92 -1.90
N GLY A 34 0.18 14.26 -1.94
CA GLY A 34 -0.69 15.13 -2.75
C GLY A 34 -2.07 15.39 -2.13
N VAL A 35 -2.98 15.95 -2.94
CA VAL A 35 -4.38 16.20 -2.56
C VAL A 35 -5.21 14.99 -2.98
N PHE A 36 -6.01 14.45 -2.05
CA PHE A 36 -6.98 13.41 -2.36
C PHE A 36 -8.28 14.04 -2.84
N GLU A 37 -8.82 13.54 -3.94
CA GLU A 37 -10.10 13.99 -4.48
C GLU A 37 -10.99 12.78 -4.75
N ILE A 38 -12.28 12.91 -4.41
CA ILE A 38 -13.29 11.93 -4.82
C ILE A 38 -13.70 12.25 -6.25
N LEU A 39 -13.74 11.24 -7.11
CA LEU A 39 -14.27 11.38 -8.46
C LEU A 39 -15.79 11.55 -8.40
N GLU A 40 -16.26 12.72 -8.85
CA GLU A 40 -17.67 13.10 -8.84
C GLU A 40 -18.56 12.05 -9.52
N GLY A 41 -19.64 11.64 -8.87
CA GLY A 41 -20.54 10.56 -9.33
C GLY A 41 -20.24 9.17 -8.76
N GLN A 42 -19.13 8.97 -8.05
CA GLN A 42 -18.75 7.69 -7.40
C GLN A 42 -18.55 7.80 -5.87
N GLY A 43 -18.96 8.94 -5.28
CA GLY A 43 -18.86 9.22 -3.84
C GLY A 43 -19.83 8.40 -2.99
N VAL A 44 -19.58 7.10 -2.87
CA VAL A 44 -20.25 6.25 -1.88
C VAL A 44 -19.72 6.59 -0.48
N GLU A 45 -20.56 6.44 0.53
CA GLU A 45 -20.26 6.78 1.92
C GLU A 45 -18.94 6.16 2.44
N VAL A 46 -18.63 4.93 2.05
CA VAL A 46 -17.37 4.26 2.43
C VAL A 46 -16.14 4.95 1.83
N CYS A 47 -16.23 5.50 0.61
CA CYS A 47 -15.15 6.26 -0.02
C CYS A 47 -14.91 7.59 0.70
N GLU A 48 -15.98 8.27 1.12
CA GLU A 48 -15.89 9.50 1.92
C GLU A 48 -15.24 9.23 3.28
N ALA A 49 -15.61 8.13 3.93
CA ALA A 49 -14.99 7.70 5.17
C ALA A 49 -13.51 7.33 4.98
N CYS A 50 -13.16 6.64 3.88
CA CYS A 50 -11.77 6.34 3.53
C CYS A 50 -10.97 7.62 3.27
N LEU A 51 -11.52 8.59 2.53
CA LEU A 51 -10.90 9.89 2.27
C LEU A 51 -10.53 10.59 3.57
N LYS A 52 -11.48 10.70 4.51
CA LYS A 52 -11.23 11.31 5.83
C LYS A 52 -10.12 10.58 6.59
N GLY A 53 -10.12 9.25 6.54
CA GLY A 53 -9.05 8.44 7.14
C GLY A 53 -7.68 8.72 6.49
N PHE A 54 -7.64 8.88 5.17
CA PHE A 54 -6.41 9.24 4.46
C PHE A 54 -5.93 10.65 4.82
N GLU A 55 -6.81 11.63 4.83
CA GLU A 55 -6.50 13.01 5.23
C GLU A 55 -5.97 13.08 6.67
N ALA A 56 -6.58 12.35 7.59
CA ALA A 56 -6.13 12.27 8.99
C ALA A 56 -4.72 11.65 9.09
N ALA A 57 -4.47 10.55 8.39
CA ALA A 57 -3.18 9.87 8.42
C ALA A 57 -2.05 10.69 7.78
N VAL A 58 -2.35 11.54 6.79
CA VAL A 58 -1.39 12.52 6.23
C VAL A 58 -0.97 13.59 7.25
N LEU A 59 -1.88 13.98 8.14
CA LEU A 59 -1.64 14.97 9.18
C LEU A 59 -0.99 14.38 10.45
N ALA A 60 -0.86 13.05 10.52
CA ALA A 60 -0.28 12.36 11.67
C ALA A 60 1.24 12.61 11.77
N PRO A 61 1.82 12.63 12.98
CA PRO A 61 3.23 12.93 13.21
C PRO A 61 4.21 11.89 12.64
N ASP A 62 3.72 10.72 12.22
CA ASP A 62 4.50 9.67 11.55
C ASP A 62 4.06 9.50 10.08
N PRO A 63 4.64 10.26 9.15
CA PRO A 63 4.30 10.18 7.72
C PRO A 63 4.77 8.88 7.05
N VAL A 64 5.57 8.04 7.74
CA VAL A 64 6.06 6.75 7.23
C VAL A 64 4.91 5.75 7.07
N VAL A 65 3.90 5.84 7.93
CA VAL A 65 2.68 5.02 7.90
C VAL A 65 1.95 5.20 6.56
N PHE A 66 1.99 6.41 5.99
CA PHE A 66 1.27 6.71 4.76
C PHE A 66 1.98 6.20 3.49
N SER A 67 3.09 5.48 3.59
CA SER A 67 3.81 4.92 2.43
C SER A 67 3.08 3.78 1.68
N GLY A 68 1.76 3.63 1.84
CA GLY A 68 0.94 2.55 1.26
C GLY A 68 1.20 1.19 1.90
N CYS A 69 2.14 1.11 2.83
CA CYS A 69 2.56 -0.11 3.47
C CYS A 69 1.61 -0.61 4.54
N GLU A 70 1.13 0.29 5.38
CA GLU A 70 0.28 0.01 6.53
C GLU A 70 -0.85 1.05 6.50
N ARG A 71 -2.09 0.58 6.35
CA ARG A 71 -3.25 1.47 6.36
C ARG A 71 -3.85 1.45 7.75
N THR A 72 -3.80 2.59 8.42
CA THR A 72 -4.52 2.77 9.67
C THR A 72 -5.87 3.40 9.35
N TYR A 73 -6.90 2.58 9.22
CA TYR A 73 -8.27 3.10 9.27
C TYR A 73 -8.56 3.50 10.71
N GLU A 74 -8.88 4.77 10.95
CA GLU A 74 -9.26 5.19 12.29
C GLU A 74 -10.59 4.55 12.69
N PHE A 75 -10.61 3.94 13.88
CA PHE A 75 -11.79 3.32 14.47
C PHE A 75 -12.96 4.29 14.70
N ALA A 76 -12.70 5.60 14.69
CA ALA A 76 -13.71 6.64 14.88
C ALA A 76 -14.74 6.73 13.73
N LEU A 77 -14.50 6.04 12.61
CA LEU A 77 -15.35 6.06 11.42
C LEU A 77 -15.98 4.68 11.15
N ASP A 78 -16.29 3.90 12.18
CA ASP A 78 -16.87 2.55 12.09
C ASP A 78 -16.05 1.54 11.27
N PHE A 79 -14.77 1.84 11.04
CA PHE A 79 -13.85 0.90 10.42
C PHE A 79 -13.33 -0.11 11.43
N THR A 80 -13.29 -1.37 11.02
CA THR A 80 -12.52 -2.41 11.72
C THR A 80 -11.68 -3.18 10.73
N THR A 81 -10.60 -3.80 11.20
CA THR A 81 -9.74 -4.64 10.36
C THR A 81 -9.90 -6.11 10.75
N PRO A 82 -9.68 -7.05 9.81
CA PRO A 82 -9.65 -8.45 10.16
C PRO A 82 -8.59 -8.73 11.24
N LYS A 83 -8.87 -9.72 12.10
CA LYS A 83 -7.91 -10.17 13.11
C LYS A 83 -6.81 -10.99 12.45
N TRP A 84 -5.71 -10.31 12.11
CA TRP A 84 -4.53 -10.92 11.53
C TRP A 84 -3.74 -11.72 12.56
N VAL A 85 -3.42 -12.96 12.22
CA VAL A 85 -2.45 -13.80 12.92
C VAL A 85 -1.16 -13.77 12.12
N GLU A 86 -0.12 -13.17 12.68
CA GLU A 86 1.22 -13.21 12.08
C GLU A 86 1.76 -14.64 12.06
N LEU A 87 2.39 -15.02 10.95
CA LEU A 87 2.98 -16.34 10.75
C LEU A 87 4.48 -16.19 10.55
N ASP A 88 5.29 -17.17 11.00
CA ASP A 88 6.72 -17.19 10.67
C ASP A 88 6.92 -17.64 9.20
N PRO A 89 7.47 -16.79 8.33
CA PRO A 89 7.79 -17.17 6.95
C PRO A 89 8.71 -18.39 6.84
N LEU A 90 9.61 -18.60 7.80
CA LEU A 90 10.57 -19.71 7.81
C LEU A 90 9.92 -21.06 8.13
N GLU A 91 8.79 -21.05 8.84
CA GLU A 91 7.97 -22.24 9.07
C GLU A 91 7.04 -22.54 7.88
N HIS A 92 6.81 -21.55 7.02
CA HIS A 92 5.85 -21.61 5.91
C HIS A 92 6.49 -21.50 4.51
N LEU A 93 7.77 -21.87 4.36
CA LEU A 93 8.56 -21.69 3.13
C LEU A 93 7.89 -22.20 1.86
N ALA A 94 7.19 -23.34 1.92
CA ALA A 94 6.51 -23.92 0.75
C ALA A 94 5.36 -23.02 0.27
N LEU A 95 4.58 -22.45 1.20
CA LEU A 95 3.51 -21.52 0.87
C LEU A 95 4.06 -20.18 0.39
N VAL A 96 5.07 -19.64 1.09
CA VAL A 96 5.78 -18.41 0.69
C VAL A 96 6.29 -18.53 -0.75
N LYS A 97 6.92 -19.65 -1.10
CA LYS A 97 7.39 -19.91 -2.47
C LYS A 97 6.25 -19.91 -3.48
N GLN A 98 5.15 -20.61 -3.18
CA GLN A 98 3.96 -20.63 -4.06
C GLN A 98 3.40 -19.23 -4.28
N VAL A 99 3.27 -18.43 -3.21
CA VAL A 99 2.77 -17.05 -3.28
C VAL A 99 3.69 -16.16 -4.09
N MET A 100 5.01 -16.22 -3.86
CA MET A 100 5.99 -15.47 -4.66
C MET A 100 5.91 -15.80 -6.15
N MET A 101 5.81 -17.09 -6.49
CA MET A 101 5.65 -17.54 -7.88
C MET A 101 4.29 -17.17 -8.48
N PHE A 102 3.26 -16.99 -7.66
CA PHE A 102 1.94 -16.57 -8.14
C PHE A 102 1.86 -15.06 -8.38
N ILE A 103 2.43 -14.26 -7.46
CA ILE A 103 2.52 -12.80 -7.57
C ILE A 103 3.46 -12.39 -8.70
N ARG A 104 4.60 -13.05 -8.82
CA ARG A 104 5.58 -12.82 -9.88
C ARG A 104 5.95 -14.15 -10.54
N PRO A 105 5.14 -14.60 -11.51
CA PRO A 105 5.44 -15.80 -12.26
C PRO A 105 6.80 -15.74 -12.96
N PRO A 106 7.42 -16.91 -13.22
CA PRO A 106 8.64 -16.99 -13.99
C PRO A 106 8.47 -16.28 -15.34
N ASP A 107 9.49 -15.52 -15.71
CA ASP A 107 9.58 -14.83 -17.00
C ASP A 107 10.90 -15.20 -17.67
N PRO A 108 10.95 -16.31 -18.43
CA PRO A 108 12.15 -16.75 -19.12
C PRO A 108 12.68 -15.69 -20.10
N SER A 109 11.81 -14.85 -20.67
CA SER A 109 12.22 -13.76 -21.57
C SER A 109 13.05 -12.68 -20.88
N ARG A 110 12.94 -12.59 -19.55
CA ARG A 110 13.75 -11.73 -18.68
C ARG A 110 14.75 -12.51 -17.82
N GLY A 111 14.96 -13.79 -18.12
CA GLY A 111 15.90 -14.67 -17.40
C GLY A 111 15.44 -15.06 -15.99
N ILE A 112 14.13 -15.03 -15.70
CA ILE A 112 13.55 -15.41 -14.41
C ILE A 112 12.93 -16.80 -14.54
N GLU A 113 13.58 -17.84 -14.00
CA GLU A 113 13.14 -19.25 -14.15
C GLU A 113 12.19 -19.74 -13.04
N GLY A 114 12.04 -18.98 -11.95
CA GLY A 114 11.22 -19.31 -10.78
C GLY A 114 10.95 -18.08 -9.91
N THR A 115 11.20 -18.16 -8.61
CA THR A 115 11.24 -17.00 -7.72
C THR A 115 12.48 -16.14 -7.96
N ILE A 116 12.49 -14.89 -7.48
CA ILE A 116 13.72 -14.07 -7.47
C ILE A 116 14.87 -14.68 -6.65
N TYR A 117 14.63 -15.77 -5.90
CA TYR A 117 15.57 -16.41 -4.98
C TYR A 117 15.77 -17.91 -5.27
N ASP A 118 15.74 -18.32 -6.54
CA ASP A 118 15.74 -19.75 -6.88
C ASP A 118 16.99 -20.53 -6.47
N GLY A 119 16.77 -21.84 -6.26
CA GLY A 119 17.80 -22.82 -5.94
C GLY A 119 17.92 -23.11 -4.44
N LYS A 120 19.08 -23.64 -4.03
CA LYS A 120 19.37 -24.05 -2.65
C LYS A 120 19.41 -22.88 -1.65
N ASN A 121 19.39 -21.64 -2.14
CA ASN A 121 19.52 -20.44 -1.32
C ASN A 121 18.18 -19.88 -0.83
N PHE A 122 17.02 -20.37 -1.33
CA PHE A 122 15.71 -19.79 -1.02
C PHE A 122 15.49 -19.53 0.49
N ARG A 123 15.74 -20.53 1.35
CA ARG A 123 15.60 -20.37 2.81
C ARG A 123 16.48 -19.25 3.38
N ARG A 124 17.73 -19.15 2.91
CA ARG A 124 18.68 -18.13 3.36
C ARG A 124 18.23 -16.74 2.92
N GLU A 125 17.70 -16.61 1.71
CA GLU A 125 17.17 -15.35 1.21
C GLU A 125 15.91 -14.94 1.99
N ILE A 126 14.95 -15.86 2.22
CA ILE A 126 13.79 -15.56 3.09
C ILE A 126 14.24 -15.16 4.50
N GLN A 127 15.21 -15.86 5.09
CA GLN A 127 15.76 -15.48 6.39
C GLN A 127 16.34 -14.06 6.37
N THR A 128 16.97 -13.66 5.26
CA THR A 128 17.51 -12.32 5.07
C THR A 128 16.39 -11.29 4.96
N GLU A 129 15.36 -11.54 4.15
CA GLU A 129 14.19 -10.67 4.02
C GLU A 129 13.46 -10.48 5.35
N VAL A 130 13.29 -11.54 6.14
CA VAL A 130 12.70 -11.47 7.49
C VAL A 130 13.58 -10.68 8.44
N LYS A 131 14.89 -10.95 8.47
CA LYS A 131 15.85 -10.23 9.33
C LYS A 131 15.84 -8.72 9.08
N TYR A 132 15.63 -8.31 7.83
CA TYR A 132 15.55 -6.90 7.46
C TYR A 132 14.12 -6.36 7.41
N GLU A 133 13.14 -7.10 7.95
CA GLU A 133 11.71 -6.74 8.03
C GLU A 133 11.05 -6.45 6.68
N ARG A 134 11.68 -6.93 5.60
CA ARG A 134 11.23 -6.74 4.22
C ARG A 134 10.17 -7.74 3.80
N LEU A 135 9.96 -8.81 4.57
CA LEU A 135 8.94 -9.81 4.30
C LEU A 135 8.20 -10.12 5.59
N SER A 136 6.87 -10.03 5.52
CA SER A 136 5.97 -10.52 6.57
C SER A 136 4.77 -11.21 5.95
N ILE A 137 4.22 -12.18 6.68
CA ILE A 137 3.04 -12.92 6.27
C ILE A 137 2.05 -13.03 7.43
N SER A 138 0.77 -12.90 7.13
CA SER A 138 -0.29 -13.05 8.12
C SER A 138 -1.52 -13.72 7.53
N LEU A 139 -2.36 -14.27 8.40
CA LEU A 139 -3.59 -14.96 8.04
C LEU A 139 -4.77 -14.38 8.79
N ALA A 140 -5.88 -14.17 8.09
CA ALA A 140 -7.17 -13.84 8.69
C ALA A 140 -8.28 -14.68 8.03
N MET A 141 -9.37 -14.90 8.76
CA MET A 141 -10.61 -15.40 8.18
C MET A 141 -11.46 -14.20 7.77
N VAL A 142 -11.83 -14.12 6.50
CA VAL A 142 -12.53 -12.96 5.92
C VAL A 142 -13.66 -13.48 5.04
N ASP A 143 -14.87 -12.93 5.18
CA ASP A 143 -15.99 -13.16 4.26
C ASP A 143 -15.79 -12.28 3.02
N ILE A 144 -15.13 -12.82 2.00
CA ILE A 144 -14.62 -11.97 0.91
C ILE A 144 -15.73 -11.45 0.00
N ASP A 145 -16.87 -12.14 -0.11
CA ASP A 145 -17.97 -11.76 -1.00
C ASP A 145 -19.29 -11.45 -0.26
N ASN A 146 -19.20 -11.27 1.07
CA ASN A 146 -20.28 -10.89 1.96
C ASN A 146 -21.47 -11.88 1.92
N ASP A 147 -21.18 -13.19 1.81
CA ASP A 147 -22.16 -14.26 1.75
C ASP A 147 -22.40 -14.95 3.12
N GLY A 148 -21.66 -14.53 4.16
CA GLY A 148 -21.69 -15.08 5.51
C GLY A 148 -20.69 -16.22 5.74
N GLN A 149 -19.95 -16.66 4.73
CA GLN A 149 -18.90 -17.69 4.83
C GLN A 149 -17.52 -17.04 4.76
N THR A 150 -16.63 -17.42 5.66
CA THR A 150 -15.27 -16.85 5.70
C THR A 150 -14.25 -17.74 5.00
N GLU A 151 -13.39 -17.12 4.19
CA GLU A 151 -12.22 -17.72 3.59
C GLU A 151 -10.92 -17.44 4.35
N PRO A 152 -9.93 -18.35 4.30
CA PRO A 152 -8.58 -18.05 4.78
C PRO A 152 -7.86 -17.10 3.81
N VAL A 153 -7.72 -15.85 4.20
CA VAL A 153 -7.00 -14.83 3.43
C VAL A 153 -5.60 -14.66 4.01
N PHE A 154 -4.61 -14.88 3.15
CA PHE A 154 -3.19 -14.75 3.41
C PHE A 154 -2.69 -13.40 2.90
N ARG A 155 -2.17 -12.58 3.81
CA ARG A 155 -1.55 -11.30 3.50
C ARG A 155 -0.06 -11.48 3.35
N TYR A 156 0.45 -11.20 2.16
CA TYR A 156 1.87 -11.23 1.83
C TYR A 156 2.38 -9.80 1.63
N ARG A 157 3.35 -9.39 2.46
CA ARG A 157 4.02 -8.09 2.35
C ARG A 157 5.46 -8.30 1.92
N TRP A 158 5.91 -7.54 0.94
CA TRP A 158 7.32 -7.47 0.58
C TRP A 158 7.79 -6.04 0.27
N GLY A 159 9.01 -5.71 0.67
CA GLY A 159 9.63 -4.39 0.47
C GLY A 159 9.78 -3.59 1.77
N ILE A 160 10.36 -2.38 1.66
CA ILE A 160 10.61 -1.49 2.81
C ILE A 160 9.64 -0.31 2.77
N CYS A 161 8.98 -0.07 3.89
CA CYS A 161 8.09 1.07 4.08
C CYS A 161 8.88 2.35 4.35
N GLY A 162 8.42 3.48 3.81
CA GLY A 162 9.02 4.80 4.07
C GLY A 162 10.37 5.10 3.42
N ASN A 163 10.88 4.23 2.53
CA ASN A 163 12.13 4.49 1.81
C ASN A 163 11.88 4.65 0.30
N PRO A 164 11.88 5.89 -0.25
CA PRO A 164 11.66 6.13 -1.67
C PRO A 164 12.77 5.58 -2.59
N GLY A 165 13.92 5.15 -2.06
CA GLY A 165 15.02 4.53 -2.82
C GLY A 165 15.14 3.00 -2.69
N ALA A 166 14.21 2.34 -1.99
CA ALA A 166 14.21 0.90 -1.73
C ALA A 166 13.19 0.16 -2.63
N PRO A 167 13.13 -1.19 -2.62
CA PRO A 167 12.09 -1.90 -3.34
C PRO A 167 10.73 -1.37 -2.90
N SER A 168 9.96 -0.86 -3.88
CA SER A 168 8.63 -0.32 -3.62
C SER A 168 7.83 -1.36 -2.83
N PRO A 169 7.28 -0.98 -1.67
CA PRO A 169 6.51 -1.92 -0.89
C PRO A 169 5.31 -2.38 -1.68
N PHE A 170 5.06 -3.69 -1.67
CA PHE A 170 3.85 -4.28 -2.20
C PHE A 170 3.21 -5.19 -1.16
N ARG A 171 1.88 -5.27 -1.25
CA ARG A 171 1.03 -6.04 -0.36
C ARG A 171 -0.03 -6.74 -1.19
N SER A 172 -0.02 -8.06 -1.16
CA SER A 172 -1.01 -8.88 -1.85
C SER A 172 -1.85 -9.64 -0.84
N LEU A 173 -3.15 -9.69 -1.12
CA LEU A 173 -4.11 -10.55 -0.43
C LEU A 173 -4.32 -11.78 -1.31
N ILE A 174 -4.09 -12.96 -0.74
CA ILE A 174 -4.16 -14.25 -1.42
C ILE A 174 -5.19 -15.11 -0.70
N VAL A 175 -6.17 -15.63 -1.41
CA VAL A 175 -7.13 -16.57 -0.84
C VAL A 175 -6.49 -17.95 -0.88
N LEU A 176 -6.45 -18.64 0.27
CA LEU A 176 -5.95 -20.00 0.35
C LEU A 176 -7.08 -21.01 0.15
N ASN A 177 -6.71 -22.23 -0.24
CA ASN A 177 -7.61 -23.37 -0.15
C ASN A 177 -8.03 -23.61 1.30
N HIS A 178 -9.14 -24.32 1.50
CA HIS A 178 -9.66 -24.63 2.84
C HIS A 178 -8.63 -25.34 3.75
N ASP A 179 -7.73 -26.14 3.18
CA ASP A 179 -6.65 -26.82 3.92
C ASP A 179 -5.43 -25.93 4.21
N ARG A 180 -5.42 -24.69 3.69
CA ARG A 180 -4.37 -23.67 3.83
C ARG A 180 -3.00 -24.06 3.27
N LYS A 181 -2.94 -25.10 2.42
CA LYS A 181 -1.67 -25.61 1.84
C LYS A 181 -1.35 -25.06 0.46
N GLY A 182 -2.31 -24.41 -0.17
CA GLY A 182 -2.17 -23.84 -1.51
C GLY A 182 -3.10 -22.65 -1.73
N ILE A 183 -2.99 -22.06 -2.92
CA ILE A 183 -3.72 -20.86 -3.32
C ILE A 183 -5.02 -21.28 -4.01
N ASP A 184 -6.14 -20.70 -3.56
CA ASP A 184 -7.38 -20.68 -4.35
C ASP A 184 -7.24 -19.57 -5.40
N LYS A 185 -6.83 -19.96 -6.60
CA LYS A 185 -6.52 -19.02 -7.68
C LYS A 185 -7.75 -18.24 -8.11
N THR A 186 -8.90 -18.91 -8.22
CA THR A 186 -10.14 -18.31 -8.69
C THR A 186 -10.58 -17.20 -7.74
N LYS A 187 -10.64 -17.48 -6.43
CA LYS A 187 -11.01 -16.46 -5.45
C LYS A 187 -9.96 -15.37 -5.30
N THR A 188 -8.68 -15.71 -5.39
CA THR A 188 -7.61 -14.71 -5.34
C THR A 188 -7.66 -13.75 -6.54
N GLU A 189 -7.95 -14.27 -7.73
CA GLU A 189 -8.12 -13.45 -8.91
C GLU A 189 -9.34 -12.54 -8.76
N VAL A 190 -10.48 -13.02 -8.26
CA VAL A 190 -11.63 -12.13 -7.98
C VAL A 190 -11.26 -11.02 -7.00
N LEU A 191 -10.51 -11.34 -5.95
CA LEU A 191 -10.08 -10.36 -4.95
C LEU A 191 -9.13 -9.31 -5.55
N ALA A 192 -8.17 -9.70 -6.37
CA ALA A 192 -7.23 -8.77 -6.96
C ALA A 192 -7.91 -7.90 -8.03
N GLN A 193 -8.32 -6.68 -7.72
CA GLN A 193 -8.83 -5.74 -8.74
C GLN A 193 -7.68 -4.92 -9.33
N ASN A 194 -6.83 -5.55 -10.16
CA ASN A 194 -5.73 -4.87 -10.88
C ASN A 194 -6.05 -4.78 -12.37
N ASP A 195 -6.07 -3.58 -12.93
CA ASP A 195 -6.27 -3.34 -14.37
C ASP A 195 -5.12 -3.88 -15.24
N SER A 196 -3.92 -4.03 -14.67
CA SER A 196 -2.74 -4.56 -15.36
C SER A 196 -2.77 -6.10 -15.44
N LYS A 197 -3.88 -6.75 -15.08
CA LYS A 197 -4.03 -8.19 -15.18
C LYS A 197 -3.95 -8.68 -16.62
N GLU A 198 -3.26 -9.78 -16.76
CA GLU A 198 -3.17 -10.51 -18.01
C GLU A 198 -3.00 -12.00 -17.70
N ARG A 199 -3.22 -12.86 -18.69
CA ARG A 199 -3.16 -14.32 -18.51
C ARG A 199 -1.86 -14.81 -17.85
N ARG A 200 -0.75 -14.10 -18.06
CA ARG A 200 0.57 -14.42 -17.48
C ARG A 200 0.85 -13.73 -16.14
N LEU A 201 0.07 -12.73 -15.76
CA LEU A 201 0.14 -11.98 -14.50
C LEU A 201 -1.27 -11.93 -13.89
N PRO A 202 -1.71 -13.00 -13.21
CA PRO A 202 -3.08 -13.10 -12.70
C PRO A 202 -3.41 -12.04 -11.65
N LEU A 203 -2.41 -11.40 -11.06
CA LEU A 203 -2.54 -10.27 -10.12
C LEU A 203 -2.06 -8.94 -10.69
N GLY A 204 -1.75 -8.87 -11.99
CA GLY A 204 -1.12 -7.71 -12.60
C GLY A 204 0.32 -7.49 -12.14
N ILE A 205 0.82 -6.26 -12.27
CA ILE A 205 2.20 -5.91 -11.93
C ILE A 205 2.33 -5.80 -10.40
N ALA A 206 3.25 -6.56 -9.81
CA ALA A 206 3.41 -6.64 -8.35
C ALA A 206 3.63 -5.28 -7.65
N SER A 207 4.35 -4.34 -8.28
CA SER A 207 4.55 -2.98 -7.74
C SER A 207 3.27 -2.15 -7.66
N ASP A 208 2.22 -2.56 -8.36
CA ASP A 208 0.91 -1.89 -8.40
C ASP A 208 -0.06 -2.54 -7.38
N ASN A 209 0.37 -3.63 -6.74
CA ASN A 209 -0.44 -4.42 -5.82
C ASN A 209 -0.22 -3.93 -4.40
N ILE A 210 -0.95 -2.89 -4.02
CA ILE A 210 -1.11 -2.48 -2.63
C ILE A 210 -2.58 -2.65 -2.26
N TYR A 211 -2.90 -3.84 -1.75
CA TYR A 211 -4.26 -4.25 -1.37
C TYR A 211 -4.42 -4.31 0.14
N ASP A 212 -5.56 -3.90 0.65
CA ASP A 212 -5.95 -4.16 2.04
C ASP A 212 -7.46 -4.43 2.13
N VAL A 213 -7.87 -4.87 3.31
CA VAL A 213 -9.22 -5.26 3.63
C VAL A 213 -9.64 -4.65 4.95
N PHE A 214 -10.85 -4.14 4.99
CA PHE A 214 -11.45 -3.55 6.16
C PHE A 214 -12.94 -3.83 6.18
N LEU A 215 -13.56 -3.69 7.33
CA LEU A 215 -14.99 -3.75 7.49
C LEU A 215 -15.51 -2.35 7.75
N TYR A 216 -16.61 -2.01 7.10
CA TYR A 216 -17.34 -0.78 7.34
C TYR A 216 -18.82 -1.13 7.49
N ARG A 217 -19.41 -0.78 8.64
CA ARG A 217 -20.81 -1.10 8.98
C ARG A 217 -21.19 -2.57 8.78
N GLY A 218 -20.26 -3.46 9.13
CA GLY A 218 -20.46 -4.91 9.07
C GLY A 218 -20.28 -5.54 7.68
N GLN A 219 -19.93 -4.78 6.65
CA GLN A 219 -19.58 -5.29 5.32
C GLN A 219 -18.08 -5.27 5.10
N VAL A 220 -17.55 -6.29 4.43
CA VAL A 220 -16.14 -6.41 4.06
C VAL A 220 -15.91 -5.65 2.76
N TYR A 221 -15.00 -4.67 2.81
CA TYR A 221 -14.52 -3.91 1.67
C TYR A 221 -13.04 -4.15 1.46
N PHE A 222 -12.62 -3.90 0.24
CA PHE A 222 -11.22 -3.95 -0.16
C PHE A 222 -10.84 -2.63 -0.77
N ASP A 223 -9.56 -2.29 -0.66
CA ASP A 223 -9.00 -1.23 -1.47
C ASP A 223 -7.83 -1.72 -2.33
N SER A 224 -7.57 -0.97 -3.40
CA SER A 224 -6.41 -1.14 -4.25
C SER A 224 -5.78 0.22 -4.52
N TRP A 225 -4.46 0.31 -4.39
CA TRP A 225 -3.74 1.55 -4.62
C TRP A 225 -2.77 1.38 -5.79
N ASN A 226 -3.13 1.95 -6.93
CA ASN A 226 -2.35 1.87 -8.15
C ASN A 226 -1.42 3.08 -8.30
N ARG A 227 -0.15 2.89 -7.92
CA ARG A 227 0.91 3.91 -8.00
C ARG A 227 1.46 4.14 -9.40
N SER A 228 1.26 3.20 -10.32
CA SER A 228 1.82 3.28 -11.67
C SER A 228 1.00 4.18 -12.61
N ARG A 229 -0.09 4.77 -12.12
CA ARG A 229 -0.89 5.76 -12.84
C ARG A 229 -0.74 7.15 -12.23
N ALA A 230 -0.76 8.15 -13.09
CA ALA A 230 -0.87 9.56 -12.74
C ALA A 230 -2.20 10.10 -13.32
N PRO A 231 -3.13 10.62 -12.49
CA PRO A 231 -3.06 10.63 -11.04
C PRO A 231 -3.09 9.21 -10.45
N THR A 232 -2.50 9.06 -9.27
CA THR A 232 -2.55 7.80 -8.52
C THR A 232 -3.97 7.57 -8.04
N VAL A 233 -4.49 6.36 -8.25
CA VAL A 233 -5.89 6.03 -7.92
C VAL A 233 -5.93 5.05 -6.75
N VAL A 234 -6.75 5.36 -5.75
CA VAL A 234 -7.19 4.40 -4.74
C VAL A 234 -8.62 4.01 -5.07
N THR A 235 -8.84 2.72 -5.30
CA THR A 235 -10.18 2.17 -5.55
C THR A 235 -10.65 1.47 -4.31
N VAL A 236 -11.86 1.77 -3.84
CA VAL A 236 -12.56 1.00 -2.80
C VAL A 236 -13.66 0.21 -3.47
N TYR A 237 -13.73 -1.08 -3.20
CA TYR A 237 -14.70 -1.97 -3.82
C TYR A 237 -15.28 -2.96 -2.80
N LEU A 238 -16.51 -3.36 -3.10
CA LEU A 238 -17.27 -4.37 -2.39
C LEU A 238 -17.50 -5.53 -3.35
N LEU A 239 -17.11 -6.74 -2.97
CA LEU A 239 -17.40 -7.94 -3.74
C LEU A 239 -18.74 -8.51 -3.28
N LYS A 240 -19.57 -8.93 -4.22
CA LYS A 240 -20.88 -9.55 -3.97
C LYS A 240 -21.10 -10.73 -4.88
N GLY A 241 -21.10 -11.93 -4.31
CA GLY A 241 -21.28 -13.19 -5.02
C GLY A 241 -20.14 -13.47 -6.00
N ASN A 242 -19.40 -14.55 -5.79
CA ASN A 242 -18.26 -15.02 -6.61
C ASN A 242 -18.52 -15.14 -8.14
N ARG A 243 -18.66 -14.03 -8.87
CA ARG A 243 -18.67 -13.95 -10.34
C ARG A 243 -17.60 -13.00 -10.86
#